data_AF-A0A924CCL0-F1
#
_entry.id   AF-A0A924CCL0-F1
#
_cell.length_a   1.000
_cell.length_b   1.000
_cell.length_c   1.000
_cell.angle_alpha   90.00
_cell.angle_beta   90.00
_cell.angle_gamma   90.00
#
_symmetry.space_group_name_H-M   'P 1'
#
loop_
_entity.id
_entity.type
_entity.pdbx_description
1 polymer ?
#
loop_
_entity_poly.entity_id
_entity_poly.type
_entity_poly.pdbx_seq_one_letter_code
_entity_poly.pdbx_strand_id
1 'polypeptide(L)'
;MWETIGVPKDKESALKLAADKPHEFQNWFCLQVGGYPLDGCRKGADKGIDGHLFPYESRDDTRTGVISVKAGRNINVSMIRELRGVMQREGYTYGLFLTAYEPTRPMRAEAAAAGIMKTSMANSRASRS
;
A
#
# COMPACT_ATOMS: atom_id res chain seq x y z
N MET A 1 -1.67 25.59 18.29
CA MET A 1 -2.89 25.12 17.58
C MET A 1 -2.55 23.76 17.01
N TRP A 2 -3.19 22.69 17.49
CA TRP A 2 -3.02 21.36 16.90
C TRP A 2 -3.90 21.28 15.65
N GLU A 3 -3.29 20.95 14.51
CA GLU A 3 -4.03 20.77 13.27
C GLU A 3 -4.67 19.38 13.30
N THR A 4 -5.99 19.33 13.47
CA THR A 4 -6.71 18.06 13.34
C THR A 4 -6.81 17.75 11.87
N ILE A 5 -5.92 16.89 11.38
CA ILE A 5 -6.09 16.28 10.07
C ILE A 5 -7.31 15.37 10.21
N GLY A 6 -8.45 15.80 9.66
CA GLY A 6 -9.63 14.95 9.59
C GLY A 6 -9.30 13.69 8.81
N VAL A 7 -9.65 12.52 9.36
CA VAL A 7 -9.54 11.25 8.62
C VAL A 7 -10.43 11.37 7.38
N PRO A 8 -9.90 11.18 6.16
CA PRO A 8 -10.70 11.19 4.95
C PRO A 8 -11.89 10.23 5.07
N LYS A 9 -13.09 10.73 4.74
CA LYS A 9 -14.35 9.96 4.81
C LYS A 9 -14.91 9.62 3.44
N ASP A 10 -14.37 10.25 2.40
CA ASP A 10 -14.78 10.10 1.02
C ASP A 10 -13.57 10.24 0.08
N LYS A 11 -13.81 10.00 -1.20
CA LYS A 11 -12.78 10.07 -2.24
C LYS A 11 -12.19 11.49 -2.37
N GLU A 12 -13.02 12.52 -2.23
CA GLU A 12 -12.59 13.90 -2.43
C GLU A 12 -11.64 14.35 -1.33
N SER A 13 -12.00 14.12 -0.07
CA SER A 13 -11.13 14.37 1.10
C SER A 13 -9.85 13.53 1.05
N ALA A 14 -9.90 12.30 0.54
CA ALA A 14 -8.71 11.46 0.36
C ALA A 14 -7.78 12.03 -0.72
N LEU A 15 -8.33 12.50 -1.84
CA LEU A 15 -7.57 13.18 -2.90
C LEU A 15 -6.99 14.50 -2.43
N LYS A 16 -7.74 15.26 -1.61
CA LYS A 16 -7.25 16.49 -0.98
C LYS A 16 -6.07 16.19 -0.04
N LEU A 17 -6.17 15.17 0.80
CA LEU A 17 -5.07 14.74 1.66
C LEU A 17 -3.85 14.30 0.82
N ALA A 18 -4.06 13.57 -0.27
CA ALA A 18 -3.00 13.15 -1.18
C ALA A 18 -2.27 14.34 -1.83
N ALA A 19 -2.99 15.41 -2.15
CA ALA A 19 -2.43 16.63 -2.75
C ALA A 19 -1.73 17.52 -1.72
N ASP A 20 -2.38 17.79 -0.58
CA ASP A 20 -1.93 18.77 0.39
C ASP A 20 -0.84 18.19 1.31
N LYS A 21 -0.99 16.92 1.70
CA LYS A 21 -0.17 16.25 2.73
C LYS A 21 0.16 14.81 2.33
N PRO A 22 0.98 14.61 1.28
CA PRO A 22 1.20 13.29 0.68
C PRO A 22 1.78 12.25 1.66
N HIS A 23 2.65 12.66 2.59
CA HIS A 23 3.16 11.73 3.61
C HIS A 23 2.07 11.27 4.59
N GLU A 24 1.17 12.15 4.98
CA GLU A 24 0.04 11.81 5.83
C GLU A 24 -0.97 10.93 5.09
N PHE A 25 -1.17 11.17 3.79
CA PHE A 25 -1.96 10.28 2.94
C PHE A 25 -1.37 8.87 2.88
N GLN A 26 -0.04 8.75 2.72
CA GLN A 26 0.63 7.44 2.71
C GLN A 26 0.42 6.69 4.03
N ASN A 27 0.63 7.36 5.16
CA ASN A 27 0.41 6.78 6.49
C ASN A 27 -1.06 6.39 6.71
N TRP A 28 -1.98 7.31 6.40
CA TRP A 28 -3.42 7.07 6.51
C TRP A 28 -3.85 5.85 5.68
N PHE A 29 -3.48 5.80 4.39
CA PHE A 29 -3.92 4.72 3.51
C PHE A 29 -3.30 3.37 3.91
N CYS A 30 -2.04 3.37 4.35
CA CYS A 30 -1.40 2.19 4.90
C CYS A 30 -2.19 1.65 6.12
N LEU A 31 -2.54 2.52 7.07
CA LEU A 31 -3.35 2.15 8.24
C LEU A 31 -4.77 1.66 7.83
N GLN A 32 -5.40 2.28 6.83
CA GLN A 32 -6.74 1.87 6.36
C GLN A 32 -6.80 0.43 5.84
N VAL A 33 -5.69 -0.09 5.29
CA VAL A 33 -5.60 -1.48 4.82
C VAL A 33 -5.09 -2.45 5.90
N GLY A 34 -4.95 -1.99 7.15
CA GLY A 34 -4.41 -2.79 8.25
C GLY A 34 -2.89 -2.94 8.21
N GLY A 35 -2.20 -2.12 7.42
CA GLY A 35 -0.74 -2.09 7.35
C GLY A 35 -0.12 -1.27 8.47
N TYR A 36 1.14 -1.55 8.76
CA TYR A 36 1.97 -0.80 9.71
C TYR A 36 2.89 0.13 8.92
N PRO A 37 2.67 1.47 8.98
CA PRO A 37 3.53 2.43 8.31
C PRO A 37 4.97 2.34 8.80
N LEU A 38 5.91 2.64 7.91
CA LEU A 38 7.29 2.86 8.32
C LEU A 38 7.37 4.22 9.04
N ASP A 39 7.34 4.22 10.37
CA ASP A 39 7.55 5.43 11.18
C ASP A 39 8.83 6.13 10.75
N GLY A 40 8.80 7.46 10.62
CA GLY A 40 9.74 8.33 9.90
C GLY A 40 11.24 8.26 10.26
N CYS A 41 11.69 7.28 11.02
CA CYS A 41 13.08 6.94 11.27
C CYS A 41 13.62 6.02 10.16
N ARG A 42 14.06 6.66 9.07
CA ARG A 42 14.69 6.08 7.86
C ARG A 42 13.68 5.49 6.88
N LYS A 43 13.32 6.29 5.88
CA LYS A 43 13.34 5.79 4.50
C LYS A 43 14.75 5.22 4.25
N GLY A 44 14.97 3.97 4.66
CA GLY A 44 16.15 3.20 4.30
C GLY A 44 16.22 3.05 2.79
N ALA A 45 17.28 2.42 2.29
CA ALA A 45 17.62 2.31 0.88
C ALA A 45 16.50 1.79 -0.06
N ASP A 46 15.40 1.27 0.48
CA ASP A 46 14.19 0.88 -0.23
C ASP A 46 13.35 2.12 -0.65
N LYS A 47 13.72 2.65 -1.81
CA LYS A 47 13.05 3.77 -2.48
C LYS A 47 11.59 3.42 -2.83
N GLY A 48 10.67 3.57 -1.88
CA GLY A 48 9.23 3.56 -2.15
C GLY A 48 8.40 2.50 -1.44
N ILE A 49 8.92 1.89 -0.37
CA ILE A 49 8.09 1.13 0.57
C ILE A 49 7.55 2.09 1.64
N ASP A 50 6.25 1.97 1.92
CA ASP A 50 5.52 2.83 2.84
C ASP A 50 5.01 2.07 4.08
N GLY A 51 4.99 0.73 4.05
CA GLY A 51 4.61 -0.07 5.21
C GLY A 51 4.71 -1.58 5.00
N HIS A 52 4.38 -2.32 6.06
CA HIS A 52 4.39 -3.78 6.09
C HIS A 52 3.04 -4.35 6.53
N LEU A 53 2.78 -5.59 6.10
CA LEU A 53 1.69 -6.41 6.60
C LEU A 53 2.25 -7.68 7.25
N PHE A 54 1.83 -7.90 8.49
CA PHE A 54 2.15 -9.09 9.25
C PHE A 54 0.96 -10.06 9.19
N PRO A 55 1.20 -11.38 9.13
CA PRO A 55 0.12 -12.35 9.13
C PRO A 55 -0.60 -12.33 10.48
N TYR A 56 -1.92 -12.52 10.44
CA TYR A 56 -2.71 -12.68 11.64
C TYR A 56 -2.49 -14.05 12.30
N GLU A 57 -2.09 -15.06 11.53
CA GLU A 57 -2.18 -16.49 11.90
C GLU A 57 -0.88 -17.13 12.41
N SER A 58 0.30 -16.49 12.28
CA SER A 58 1.56 -17.08 12.74
C SER A 58 2.47 -16.05 13.40
N ARG A 59 2.89 -16.34 14.64
CA ARG A 59 3.91 -15.56 15.36
C ARG A 59 5.32 -15.70 14.77
N ASP A 60 5.54 -16.74 13.96
CA ASP A 60 6.87 -17.14 13.50
C ASP A 60 7.20 -16.69 12.06
N ASP A 61 6.19 -16.34 11.25
CA ASP A 61 6.39 -15.79 9.90
C ASP A 61 6.19 -14.26 9.90
N THR A 62 7.28 -13.52 10.02
CA THR A 62 7.25 -12.07 10.25
C THR A 62 7.27 -11.23 8.97
N ARG A 63 7.27 -11.84 7.76
CA ARG A 63 7.50 -11.10 6.50
C ARG A 63 6.50 -11.44 5.39
N THR A 64 5.21 -11.29 5.68
CA THR A 64 4.22 -11.71 4.67
C THR A 64 3.92 -10.67 3.60
N GLY A 65 3.82 -9.38 3.93
CA GLY A 65 3.41 -8.38 2.95
C GLY A 65 4.18 -7.07 3.03
N VAL A 66 4.31 -6.41 1.88
CA VAL A 66 4.91 -5.09 1.74
C VAL A 66 3.95 -4.12 1.03
N ILE A 67 3.90 -2.86 1.46
CA ILE A 67 2.99 -1.84 0.93
C ILE A 67 3.79 -0.72 0.25
N SER A 68 3.35 -0.29 -0.93
CA SER A 68 3.76 0.95 -1.57
C SER A 68 2.53 1.80 -1.87
N VAL A 69 2.53 3.06 -1.43
CA VAL A 69 1.43 4.02 -1.57
C VAL A 69 1.86 5.20 -2.45
N LYS A 70 1.09 5.49 -3.50
CA LYS A 70 1.31 6.63 -4.40
C LYS A 70 0.18 7.65 -4.31
N ALA A 71 0.51 8.82 -3.77
CA ALA A 71 -0.40 9.95 -3.64
C ALA A 71 -0.57 10.74 -4.95
N GLY A 72 0.44 10.76 -5.83
CA GLY A 72 0.46 11.57 -7.05
C GLY A 72 -0.06 10.86 -8.30
N ARG A 73 -0.34 11.64 -9.36
CA ARG A 73 -0.80 11.14 -10.67
C ARG A 73 0.28 10.48 -11.51
N ASN A 74 1.55 10.74 -11.20
CA ASN A 74 2.70 10.23 -11.93
C ASN A 74 2.98 8.76 -11.57
N ILE A 75 1.99 7.89 -11.80
CA ILE A 75 2.10 6.44 -11.62
C ILE A 75 2.35 5.77 -12.96
N ASN A 76 3.18 4.73 -12.95
CA ASN A 76 3.55 4.02 -14.16
C ASN A 76 3.86 2.54 -13.86
N VAL A 77 4.08 1.76 -14.91
CA VAL A 77 4.34 0.32 -14.81
C VAL A 77 5.70 -0.01 -14.15
N SER A 78 6.69 0.89 -14.19
CA SER A 78 7.99 0.64 -13.53
C SER A 78 7.83 0.50 -12.03
N MET A 79 6.92 1.27 -11.42
CA MET A 79 6.66 1.21 -9.98
C MET A 79 6.11 -0.17 -9.54
N ILE A 80 5.34 -0.85 -10.38
CA ILE A 80 4.86 -2.21 -10.11
C ILE A 80 6.02 -3.21 -10.17
N ARG A 81 6.91 -3.05 -11.15
CA ARG A 81 8.11 -3.89 -11.31
C ARG A 81 9.11 -3.67 -10.18
N GLU A 82 9.28 -2.43 -9.74
CA GLU A 82 10.11 -2.05 -8.59
C GLU A 82 9.59 -2.72 -7.32
N LEU A 83 8.28 -2.62 -7.03
CA LEU A 83 7.68 -3.30 -5.88
C LEU A 83 7.90 -4.82 -5.94
N ARG A 84 7.70 -5.45 -7.10
CA ARG A 84 7.99 -6.87 -7.29
C ARG A 84 9.47 -7.20 -7.06
N GLY A 85 10.37 -6.34 -7.54
CA GLY A 85 11.81 -6.50 -7.32
C GLY A 85 12.18 -6.43 -5.84
N VAL A 86 11.53 -5.57 -5.05
CA VAL A 86 11.67 -5.56 -3.58
C VAL A 86 11.14 -6.86 -2.99
N MET A 87 9.94 -7.30 -3.40
CA MET A 87 9.37 -8.56 -2.91
C MET A 87 10.30 -9.76 -3.12
N GLN A 88 10.85 -9.90 -4.33
CA GLN A 88 11.74 -11.00 -4.68
C GLN A 88 13.07 -10.93 -3.92
N ARG A 89 13.66 -9.73 -3.79
CA ARG A 89 14.95 -9.54 -3.12
C ARG A 89 14.86 -9.76 -1.61
N GLU A 90 13.78 -9.28 -1.00
CA GLU A 90 13.63 -9.26 0.47
C GLU A 90 12.79 -10.43 1.01
N GLY A 91 12.24 -11.26 0.12
CA GLY A 91 11.49 -12.47 0.47
C GLY A 91 10.05 -12.22 0.93
N TYR A 92 9.39 -11.15 0.47
CA TYR A 92 7.98 -10.89 0.79
C TYR A 92 7.04 -11.79 -0.03
N THR A 93 6.05 -12.39 0.63
CA THR A 93 5.06 -13.28 0.00
C THR A 93 4.10 -12.54 -0.94
N TYR A 94 3.68 -11.32 -0.58
CA TYR A 94 2.81 -10.49 -1.41
C TYR A 94 3.12 -8.99 -1.26
N GLY A 95 2.65 -8.20 -2.23
CA GLY A 95 2.81 -6.75 -2.24
C GLY A 95 1.48 -6.05 -2.53
N LEU A 96 1.21 -4.96 -1.82
CA LEU A 96 0.08 -4.08 -2.09
C LEU A 96 0.59 -2.77 -2.70
N PHE A 97 0.14 -2.48 -3.91
CA PHE A 97 0.32 -1.18 -4.54
C PHE A 97 -0.97 -0.38 -4.40
N LEU A 98 -0.95 0.64 -3.53
CA LEU A 98 -2.08 1.53 -3.27
C LEU A 98 -1.87 2.86 -3.97
N THR A 99 -2.90 3.41 -4.60
CA THR A 99 -2.79 4.69 -5.30
C THR A 99 -4.05 5.51 -5.18
N ALA A 100 -3.88 6.84 -5.10
CA ALA A 100 -4.97 7.81 -5.09
C ALA A 100 -5.69 7.91 -6.44
N TYR A 101 -5.04 7.49 -7.52
CA TYR A 101 -5.51 7.66 -8.90
C TYR A 101 -5.64 6.31 -9.60
N GLU A 102 -6.51 6.25 -10.62
CA GLU A 102 -6.78 5.02 -11.34
C GLU A 102 -5.51 4.47 -11.99
N PRO A 103 -5.10 3.21 -11.70
CA PRO A 103 -3.94 2.62 -12.34
C PRO A 103 -4.16 2.51 -13.86
N THR A 104 -3.08 2.58 -14.62
CA THR A 104 -3.16 2.43 -16.08
C THR A 104 -3.39 0.97 -16.46
N ARG A 105 -3.89 0.71 -17.68
CA ARG A 105 -4.05 -0.67 -18.20
C ARG A 105 -2.73 -1.47 -18.16
N PRO A 106 -1.56 -0.91 -18.56
CA PRO A 106 -0.28 -1.60 -18.41
C PRO A 106 0.06 -1.96 -16.96
N MET A 107 -0.24 -1.10 -15.98
CA MET A 107 0.00 -1.40 -14.56
C MET A 107 -0.84 -2.58 -14.08
N ARG A 108 -2.14 -2.60 -14.42
CA ARG A 108 -3.03 -3.72 -14.07
C ARG A 108 -2.56 -5.03 -14.70
N ALA A 109 -2.15 -4.99 -15.97
CA ALA A 109 -1.63 -6.17 -16.68
C ALA A 109 -0.32 -6.68 -16.05
N GLU A 110 0.61 -5.77 -15.72
CA GLU A 110 1.84 -6.11 -15.04
C GLU A 110 1.54 -6.74 -13.67
N ALA A 111 0.68 -6.13 -12.85
CA ALA A 111 0.29 -6.68 -11.55
C ALA A 111 -0.34 -8.08 -11.67
N ALA A 112 -1.25 -8.29 -12.63
CA ALA A 112 -1.87 -9.58 -12.87
C ALA A 112 -0.85 -10.67 -13.26
N ALA A 113 0.19 -10.31 -14.01
CA ALA A 113 1.28 -11.22 -14.37
C ALA A 113 2.14 -11.67 -13.18
N ALA A 114 2.07 -10.99 -12.02
CA ALA A 114 2.73 -11.43 -10.79
C ALA A 114 2.04 -12.65 -10.14
N GLY A 115 0.80 -12.97 -10.55
CA GLY A 115 -0.06 -13.94 -9.89
C GLY A 115 -0.98 -13.32 -8.84
N ILE A 116 -2.05 -14.04 -8.48
CA ILE A 116 -3.03 -13.61 -7.49
C ILE A 116 -2.87 -14.50 -6.25
N MET A 117 -2.58 -13.89 -5.10
CA MET A 117 -2.62 -14.59 -3.83
C MET A 117 -4.08 -14.69 -3.34
N LYS A 118 -4.53 -15.91 -3.04
CA LYS A 118 -5.81 -16.15 -2.35
C LYS A 118 -5.54 -16.18 -0.85
N THR A 119 -6.19 -15.29 -0.09
CA THR A 119 -6.14 -15.27 1.38
C THR A 119 -7.55 -15.28 1.95
N SER A 120 -7.73 -15.84 3.15
CA SER A 120 -9.00 -15.82 3.90
C SER A 120 -9.55 -14.41 4.08
N MET A 121 -8.68 -13.40 4.11
CA MET A 121 -9.02 -11.98 4.23
C MET A 121 -9.72 -11.39 2.99
N ALA A 122 -9.58 -12.03 1.81
CA ALA A 122 -10.33 -11.63 0.61
C ALA A 122 -11.83 -12.01 0.70
N ASN A 123 -12.18 -13.00 1.52
CA ASN A 123 -13.56 -13.47 1.69
C ASN A 123 -14.35 -12.72 2.78
N SER A 124 -13.68 -12.00 3.69
CA SER A 124 -14.35 -11.38 4.86
C SER A 124 -15.01 -10.02 4.58
N ARG A 125 -14.83 -9.45 3.38
CA ARG A 125 -15.54 -8.24 2.92
C ARG A 125 -16.73 -8.53 2.00
N ALA A 126 -16.90 -9.76 1.51
CA ALA A 126 -18.04 -10.15 0.66
C ALA A 126 -19.30 -10.54 1.45
N SER A 127 -19.22 -10.64 2.79
CA SER A 127 -20.32 -11.08 3.66
C SER A 127 -20.95 -9.98 4.52
N ARG A 128 -20.60 -8.71 4.28
CA ARG A 128 -21.27 -7.56 4.90
C ARG A 128 -22.00 -6.74 3.83
N SER A 129 -23.08 -7.34 3.32
CA SER A 129 -24.18 -6.68 2.61
C SER A 129 -25.46 -6.88 3.40
#